data_AF-A0A524QA30-F1
#
_entry.id   AF-A0A524QA30-F1
#
_cell.length_a   1.000
_cell.length_b   1.000
_cell.length_c   1.000
_cell.angle_alpha   90.00
_cell.angle_beta   90.00
_cell.angle_gamma   90.00
#
_symmetry.space_group_name_H-M   'P 1'
#
loop_
_entity.id
_entity.type
_entity.pdbx_description
1 polymer ?
#
loop_
_entity_poly.entity_id
_entity_poly.type
_entity_poly.pdbx_seq_one_letter_code
_entity_poly.pdbx_strand_id
1 'polypeptide(L)'
;LYDTLCRVLGINGKIQQVESRAADVSAMAPLARDIRVEMVTTNSERLGWNFYPLVGAMTAHPGELYKLQFFAKNNSGRSMTVRAIPSITPTAGANYLVKTDCFCFQMQTLEAGESMKMPLTFYLAPGLPEKYQTLTLSYALFETQPQ
;
A
#
# COMPACT_ATOMS: atom_id res chain seq x y z
N LEU A 1 29.96 -1.27 -20.69
CA LEU A 1 30.57 0.06 -20.92
C LEU A 1 30.45 0.35 -22.40
N TYR A 2 29.57 1.30 -22.74
CA TYR A 2 29.33 1.92 -24.06
C TYR A 2 28.93 1.03 -25.24
N ASP A 3 27.61 0.91 -25.47
CA ASP A 3 27.10 0.69 -26.82
C ASP A 3 26.27 1.89 -27.30
N THR A 4 26.66 2.31 -28.48
CA THR A 4 26.47 3.61 -29.12
C THR A 4 25.16 3.68 -29.90
N LEU A 5 24.45 4.77 -29.64
CA LEU A 5 23.91 5.70 -30.64
C LEU A 5 22.73 5.27 -31.53
N CYS A 6 21.62 5.95 -31.26
CA CYS A 6 20.38 6.09 -32.01
C CYS A 6 20.55 6.08 -33.54
N ARG A 7 19.88 5.12 -34.19
CA ARG A 7 19.65 5.14 -35.63
C ARG A 7 18.33 5.83 -35.93
N VAL A 8 18.46 7.12 -36.23
CA VAL A 8 17.86 7.82 -37.37
C VAL A 8 16.41 7.45 -37.71
N LEU A 9 15.52 8.38 -37.36
CA LEU A 9 14.17 8.53 -37.90
C LEU A 9 14.21 8.58 -39.43
N GLY A 10 14.12 7.40 -40.06
CA GLY A 10 13.98 7.20 -41.50
C GLY A 10 12.54 6.84 -41.83
N ILE A 11 11.75 7.85 -42.12
CA ILE A 11 10.35 7.74 -42.53
C ILE A 11 10.29 7.09 -43.92
N ASN A 12 9.74 5.86 -44.05
CA ASN A 12 8.88 5.40 -45.15
C ASN A 12 8.78 3.87 -45.21
N GLY A 13 7.59 3.33 -44.92
CA GLY A 13 7.26 1.93 -45.22
C GLY A 13 6.00 1.47 -44.50
N LYS A 14 4.86 1.52 -45.20
CA LYS A 14 3.57 0.96 -44.76
C LYS A 14 3.73 -0.46 -44.21
N ILE A 15 3.23 -0.69 -42.99
CA ILE A 15 2.52 -1.93 -42.65
C ILE A 15 1.26 -1.52 -41.88
N GLN A 16 0.11 -1.65 -42.53
CA GLN A 16 -1.15 -1.81 -41.84
C GLN A 16 -1.08 -3.15 -41.09
N GLN A 17 -1.11 -3.13 -39.77
CA GLN A 17 -1.71 -4.22 -39.02
C GLN A 17 -2.66 -3.68 -37.96
N VAL A 18 -3.86 -4.21 -38.07
CA VAL A 18 -5.06 -3.97 -37.31
C VAL A 18 -4.94 -4.64 -35.95
N GLU A 19 -5.56 -4.03 -34.94
CA GLU A 19 -5.95 -4.63 -33.66
C GLU A 19 -4.85 -5.16 -32.74
N SER A 20 -4.39 -4.29 -31.85
CA SER A 20 -4.57 -4.55 -30.42
C SER A 20 -4.35 -3.23 -29.70
N ARG A 21 -5.43 -2.70 -29.12
CA ARG A 21 -5.36 -1.61 -28.14
C ARG A 21 -4.87 -2.20 -26.82
N ALA A 22 -3.72 -2.88 -26.84
CA ALA A 22 -2.87 -3.01 -25.68
C ALA A 22 -2.24 -1.63 -25.52
N ALA A 23 -2.92 -0.76 -24.77
CA ALA A 23 -2.30 0.47 -24.31
C ALA A 23 -0.97 0.07 -23.69
N ASP A 24 0.12 0.58 -24.28
CA ASP A 24 1.49 0.45 -23.82
C ASP A 24 1.57 0.62 -22.30
N VAL A 25 1.54 -0.48 -21.55
CA VAL A 25 1.86 -0.50 -20.12
C VAL A 25 3.38 -0.41 -19.94
N SER A 26 4.15 -0.37 -21.04
CA SER A 26 5.61 -0.45 -21.03
C SER A 26 6.34 0.91 -21.14
N ALA A 27 5.65 2.06 -21.06
CA ALA A 27 6.30 3.37 -21.25
C ALA A 27 5.95 4.45 -20.21
N MET A 28 5.34 4.09 -19.06
CA MET A 28 5.34 5.00 -17.92
C MET A 28 6.64 4.78 -17.16
N ALA A 29 7.68 5.54 -17.50
CA ALA A 29 8.84 5.70 -16.63
C ALA A 29 8.32 5.96 -15.20
N PRO A 30 8.87 5.29 -14.17
CA PRO A 30 8.50 5.61 -12.80
C PRO A 30 8.69 7.11 -12.63
N LEU A 31 7.59 7.81 -12.35
CA LEU A 31 7.64 9.22 -12.02
C LEU A 31 8.53 9.29 -10.78
N ALA A 32 9.78 9.72 -10.95
CA ALA A 32 10.75 9.90 -9.88
C ALA A 32 10.34 11.11 -9.03
N ARG A 33 9.17 11.01 -8.41
CA ARG A 33 8.56 12.03 -7.57
C ARG A 33 8.24 11.43 -6.22
N ASP A 34 8.40 12.27 -5.21
CA ASP A 34 8.24 11.89 -3.82
C ASP A 34 6.77 11.98 -3.44
N ILE A 35 6.23 10.88 -2.93
CA ILE A 35 4.91 10.81 -2.32
C ILE A 35 5.09 10.56 -0.84
N ARG A 36 4.52 11.41 -0.02
CA ARG A 36 4.44 11.17 1.41
C ARG A 36 3.35 10.13 1.68
N VAL A 37 3.72 9.01 2.28
CA VAL A 37 2.76 8.01 2.77
C VAL A 37 2.75 8.06 4.28
N GLU A 38 1.58 8.32 4.86
CA GLU A 38 1.37 8.37 6.30
C GLU A 38 0.63 7.12 6.75
N MET A 39 1.04 6.55 7.87
CA MET A 39 0.35 5.42 8.50
C MET A 39 -0.26 5.89 9.81
N VAL A 40 -1.55 5.67 9.94
CA VAL A 40 -2.28 6.02 11.16
C VAL A 40 -3.13 4.84 11.61
N THR A 41 -3.29 4.71 12.92
CA THR A 41 -4.16 3.70 13.51
C THR A 41 -5.22 4.36 14.36
N THR A 42 -6.35 3.69 14.47
CA THR A 42 -7.44 4.07 15.36
C THR A 42 -7.91 2.82 16.09
N ASN A 43 -7.88 2.87 17.41
CA ASN A 43 -8.34 1.82 18.31
C ASN A 43 -9.26 2.45 19.35
N SER A 44 -10.37 1.77 19.67
CA SER A 44 -11.21 2.20 20.79
C SER A 44 -10.42 2.02 22.09
N GLU A 45 -10.35 3.04 22.94
CA GLU A 45 -9.71 2.93 24.26
C GLU A 45 -10.30 1.78 25.08
N ARG A 46 -11.59 1.50 24.90
CA ARG A 46 -12.30 0.40 25.56
C ARG A 46 -11.85 -0.99 25.11
N LEU A 47 -11.18 -1.09 23.95
CA LEU A 47 -10.70 -2.36 23.43
C LEU A 47 -9.58 -2.93 24.30
N GLY A 48 -8.76 -2.08 24.93
CA GLY A 48 -7.61 -2.51 25.73
C GLY A 48 -6.47 -3.06 24.87
N TRP A 49 -6.26 -2.51 23.67
CA TRP A 49 -5.23 -2.95 22.74
C TRP A 49 -4.26 -1.82 22.41
N ASN A 50 -2.97 -2.16 22.28
CA ASN A 50 -1.99 -1.28 21.68
C ASN A 50 -1.84 -1.64 20.21
N PHE A 51 -2.25 -0.74 19.31
CA PHE A 51 -2.17 -0.94 17.88
C PHE A 51 -1.63 0.31 17.18
N TYR A 52 -0.44 0.22 16.60
CA TYR A 52 0.24 1.36 15.98
C TYR A 52 1.22 0.92 14.89
N PRO A 53 1.50 1.78 13.89
CA PRO A 53 2.52 1.49 12.89
C PRO A 53 3.91 1.64 13.52
N LEU A 54 4.87 0.79 13.13
CA LEU A 54 6.26 0.98 13.55
C LEU A 54 6.93 2.17 12.86
N VAL A 55 6.38 2.60 11.71
CA VAL A 55 6.81 3.77 10.95
C VAL A 55 5.56 4.62 10.66
N GLY A 56 5.50 5.84 11.20
CA GLY A 56 4.30 6.70 11.07
C GLY A 56 4.20 7.44 9.74
N ALA A 57 5.31 7.66 9.04
CA ALA A 57 5.32 8.23 7.70
C ALA A 57 6.61 7.86 6.96
N MET A 58 6.55 7.84 5.63
CA MET A 58 7.69 7.63 4.77
C MET A 58 7.54 8.35 3.43
N THR A 59 8.66 8.54 2.73
CA THR A 59 8.65 8.92 1.31
C THR A 59 8.61 7.66 0.46
N ALA A 60 7.76 7.67 -0.56
CA ALA A 60 7.55 6.58 -1.50
C ALA A 60 7.53 7.10 -2.93
N HIS A 61 7.92 6.26 -3.87
CA HIS A 61 8.00 6.53 -5.29
C HIS A 61 7.06 5.60 -6.05
N PRO A 62 6.29 6.11 -7.02
CA PRO A 62 5.50 5.29 -7.93
C PRO A 62 6.35 4.21 -8.63
N GLY A 63 5.88 2.97 -8.59
CA GLY A 63 6.54 1.80 -9.16
C GLY A 63 7.42 1.01 -8.19
N GLU A 64 7.67 1.52 -6.98
CA GLU A 64 8.49 0.84 -5.97
C GLU A 64 7.65 0.08 -4.94
N LEU A 65 8.19 -1.05 -4.48
CA LEU A 65 7.60 -1.90 -3.45
C LEU A 65 8.14 -1.53 -2.07
N TYR A 66 7.24 -1.33 -1.11
CA TYR A 66 7.55 -0.99 0.26
C TYR A 66 7.03 -2.04 1.22
N LYS A 67 7.81 -2.29 2.28
CA LYS A 67 7.45 -3.19 3.38
C LYS A 67 7.49 -2.42 4.69
N LEU A 68 6.44 -2.55 5.48
CA LEU A 68 6.34 -1.98 6.81
C LEU A 68 5.63 -2.95 7.75
N GLN A 69 5.57 -2.59 9.03
CA GLN A 69 4.92 -3.41 10.04
C GLN A 69 4.07 -2.56 10.97
N PHE A 70 2.95 -3.11 11.39
CA PHE A 70 2.17 -2.64 12.52
C PHE A 70 2.43 -3.53 13.72
N PHE A 71 2.44 -2.95 14.92
CA PHE A 71 2.46 -3.68 16.17
C PHE A 71 1.04 -3.80 16.71
N ALA A 72 0.64 -4.99 17.15
CA ALA A 72 -0.57 -5.22 17.91
C ALA A 72 -0.25 -5.97 19.21
N LYS A 73 -0.85 -5.54 20.31
CA LYS A 73 -0.79 -6.24 21.59
C LYS A 73 -2.15 -6.20 22.28
N ASN A 74 -2.59 -7.37 22.72
CA ASN A 74 -3.76 -7.52 23.58
C ASN A 74 -3.35 -7.21 25.02
N ASN A 75 -3.68 -6.02 25.51
CA ASN A 75 -3.49 -5.66 26.92
C ASN A 75 -4.76 -5.91 27.75
N SER A 76 -5.78 -6.54 27.17
CA SER A 76 -6.94 -6.97 27.93
C SER A 76 -6.59 -8.22 28.77
N GLY A 77 -7.41 -8.50 29.77
CA GLY A 77 -7.26 -9.68 30.63
C GLY A 77 -7.85 -10.97 30.05
N ARG A 78 -8.23 -11.00 28.76
CA ARG A 78 -8.86 -12.17 28.11
C ARG A 78 -8.35 -12.39 26.69
N SER A 79 -8.48 -13.61 26.19
CA SER A 79 -8.32 -13.90 24.76
C SER A 79 -9.35 -13.08 23.96
N MET A 80 -8.89 -12.47 22.87
CA MET A 80 -9.73 -11.60 22.04
C MET A 80 -9.36 -11.74 20.57
N THR A 81 -10.39 -11.82 19.73
CA THR A 81 -10.24 -11.82 18.29
C THR A 81 -10.53 -10.42 17.75
N VAL A 82 -9.64 -9.89 16.93
CA VAL A 82 -9.77 -8.56 16.33
C VAL A 82 -9.60 -8.60 14.81
N ARG A 83 -10.11 -7.55 14.15
CA ARG A 83 -9.92 -7.31 12.72
C ARG A 83 -9.54 -5.86 12.47
N ALA A 84 -8.52 -5.63 11.64
CA ALA A 84 -8.06 -4.30 11.26
C ALA A 84 -8.68 -3.87 9.92
N ILE A 85 -9.59 -2.89 9.94
CA ILE A 85 -10.25 -2.39 8.74
C ILE A 85 -9.41 -1.26 8.11
N PRO A 86 -8.95 -1.39 6.86
CA PRO A 86 -8.19 -0.35 6.18
C PRO A 86 -9.07 0.78 5.61
N SER A 87 -8.50 1.98 5.55
CA SER A 87 -8.99 3.11 4.74
C SER A 87 -7.80 3.88 4.15
N ILE A 88 -8.00 4.55 3.00
CA ILE A 88 -6.97 5.38 2.36
C ILE A 88 -7.56 6.75 2.03
N THR A 89 -6.83 7.81 2.38
CA THR A 89 -7.20 9.20 2.11
C THR A 89 -6.13 9.89 1.27
N PRO A 90 -6.51 10.72 0.27
CA PRO A 90 -7.87 10.90 -0.24
C PRO A 90 -8.41 9.63 -0.91
N THR A 91 -9.73 9.44 -0.89
CA THR A 91 -10.39 8.24 -1.44
C THR A 91 -10.02 8.00 -2.90
N ALA A 92 -9.92 9.06 -3.70
CA ALA A 92 -9.52 8.95 -5.09
C ALA A 92 -8.04 8.55 -5.29
N GLY A 93 -7.19 8.71 -4.26
CA GLY A 93 -5.82 8.19 -4.20
C GLY A 93 -5.74 6.70 -3.85
N ALA A 94 -6.79 6.12 -3.27
CA ALA A 94 -6.83 4.72 -2.85
C ALA A 94 -6.61 3.73 -4.00
N ASN A 95 -7.07 4.08 -5.20
CA ASN A 95 -6.91 3.25 -6.41
C ASN A 95 -5.44 3.05 -6.83
N TYR A 96 -4.52 3.83 -6.27
CA TYR A 96 -3.12 3.83 -6.64
C TYR A 96 -2.21 3.26 -5.54
N LEU A 97 -2.72 3.05 -4.32
CA LEU A 97 -1.98 2.35 -3.27
C LEU A 97 -2.43 0.89 -3.27
N VAL A 98 -1.63 0.03 -3.89
CA VAL A 98 -1.93 -1.38 -4.05
C VAL A 98 -1.22 -2.18 -2.97
N LYS A 99 -1.99 -2.94 -2.19
CA LYS A 99 -1.48 -3.84 -1.14
C LYS A 99 -1.25 -5.21 -1.74
N THR A 100 -0.04 -5.74 -1.62
CA THR A 100 0.32 -7.05 -2.22
C THR A 100 0.20 -8.20 -1.24
N ASP A 101 0.37 -7.94 0.06
CA ASP A 101 0.20 -8.92 1.13
C ASP A 101 -0.65 -8.31 2.24
N CYS A 102 -1.77 -8.95 2.60
CA CYS A 102 -2.72 -8.38 3.53
C CYS A 102 -3.11 -9.36 4.64
N PHE A 103 -2.42 -9.29 5.78
CA PHE A 103 -2.93 -9.82 7.06
C PHE A 103 -4.13 -9.04 7.57
N CYS A 104 -4.32 -7.80 7.11
CA CYS A 104 -5.35 -6.93 7.67
C CYS A 104 -6.78 -7.41 7.40
N PHE A 105 -6.99 -8.39 6.53
CA PHE A 105 -8.30 -9.01 6.34
C PHE A 105 -8.51 -10.28 7.15
N GLN A 106 -7.47 -10.79 7.81
CA GLN A 106 -7.56 -11.98 8.64
C GLN A 106 -7.85 -11.59 10.09
N MET A 107 -8.79 -12.32 10.69
CA MET A 107 -9.02 -12.24 12.12
C MET A 107 -7.75 -12.65 12.87
N GLN A 108 -7.34 -11.86 13.84
CA GLN A 108 -6.20 -12.16 14.70
C GLN A 108 -6.71 -12.43 16.11
N THR A 109 -6.53 -13.64 16.59
CA THR A 109 -6.80 -14.00 17.98
C THR A 109 -5.50 -13.89 18.75
N LEU A 110 -5.49 -13.07 19.80
CA LEU A 110 -4.36 -12.95 20.71
C LEU A 110 -4.82 -13.25 22.13
N GLU A 111 -4.05 -14.06 22.85
CA GLU A 111 -4.23 -14.29 24.28
C GLU A 111 -3.92 -13.03 25.10
N ALA A 112 -4.31 -13.04 26.36
CA ALA A 112 -4.04 -11.93 27.26
C ALA A 112 -2.53 -11.65 27.37
N GLY A 113 -2.12 -10.41 27.10
CA GLY A 113 -0.72 -9.99 27.10
C GLY A 113 0.06 -10.34 25.84
N GLU A 114 -0.50 -11.13 24.92
CA GLU A 114 0.16 -11.54 23.69
C GLU A 114 0.28 -10.37 22.70
N SER A 115 1.35 -10.38 21.91
CA SER A 115 1.62 -9.38 20.89
C SER A 115 2.12 -10.01 19.60
N MET A 116 1.83 -9.34 18.49
CA MET A 116 2.31 -9.74 17.17
C MET A 116 2.74 -8.52 16.34
N LYS A 117 3.59 -8.78 15.34
CA LYS A 117 3.91 -7.83 14.28
C LYS A 117 3.13 -8.22 13.02
N MET A 118 2.38 -7.28 12.47
CA MET A 118 1.59 -7.46 11.26
C MET A 118 2.31 -6.80 10.09
N PRO A 119 2.96 -7.57 9.20
CA PRO A 119 3.63 -7.00 8.04
C PRO A 119 2.59 -6.50 7.02
N LEU A 120 2.95 -5.42 6.34
CA LEU A 120 2.23 -4.87 5.19
C LEU A 120 3.23 -4.62 4.07
N THR A 121 2.91 -5.15 2.89
CA THR A 121 3.62 -4.82 1.65
C THR A 121 2.68 -4.04 0.74
N PHE A 122 3.16 -2.93 0.18
CA PHE A 122 2.40 -2.13 -0.78
C PHE A 122 3.30 -1.52 -1.84
N TYR A 123 2.71 -1.06 -2.95
CA TYR A 123 3.39 -0.19 -3.91
C TYR A 123 2.45 0.93 -4.36
N LEU A 124 3.04 1.99 -4.90
CA LEU A 124 2.29 3.09 -5.54
C LEU A 124 2.24 2.84 -7.05
N ALA A 125 1.04 2.82 -7.63
CA ALA A 125 0.88 2.60 -9.06
C ALA A 125 1.49 3.76 -9.88
N PRO A 126 2.20 3.48 -11.00
CA PRO A 126 2.85 4.51 -11.83
C PRO A 126 1.89 5.61 -12.33
N GLY A 127 0.60 5.28 -12.48
CA GLY A 127 -0.43 6.22 -12.92
C GLY A 127 -0.94 7.20 -11.86
N LEU A 128 -0.33 7.27 -10.66
CA LEU A 128 -0.75 8.18 -9.58
C LEU A 128 -0.71 9.65 -10.03
N PRO A 129 -1.85 10.36 -10.10
CA PRO A 129 -1.90 11.75 -10.56
C PRO A 129 -1.05 12.72 -9.72
N GLU A 130 -0.42 13.69 -10.37
CA GLU A 130 0.51 14.65 -9.74
C GLU A 130 -0.10 15.43 -8.57
N LYS A 131 -1.40 15.72 -8.64
CA LYS A 131 -2.13 16.43 -7.58
C LYS A 131 -2.11 15.71 -6.22
N TYR A 132 -1.85 14.41 -6.19
CA TYR A 132 -1.67 13.66 -4.94
C TYR A 132 -0.20 13.64 -4.58
N GLN A 133 0.12 14.34 -3.48
CA GLN A 133 1.46 14.39 -2.89
C GLN A 133 1.52 13.62 -1.57
N THR A 134 0.38 13.45 -0.91
CA THR A 134 0.24 12.72 0.35
C THR A 134 -0.86 11.68 0.23
N LEU A 135 -0.59 10.47 0.71
CA LEU A 135 -1.57 9.41 0.91
C LEU A 135 -1.52 8.98 2.38
N THR A 136 -2.66 8.92 3.04
CA THR A 136 -2.77 8.43 4.40
C THR A 136 -3.42 7.06 4.38
N LEU A 137 -2.69 6.05 4.84
CA LEU A 137 -3.18 4.71 5.09
C LEU A 137 -3.58 4.58 6.55
N SER A 138 -4.89 4.47 6.77
CA SER A 138 -5.48 4.34 8.09
C SER A 138 -5.92 2.90 8.35
N TYR A 139 -5.73 2.42 9.59
CA TYR A 139 -6.32 1.18 10.06
C TYR A 139 -7.14 1.39 11.33
N ALA A 140 -8.37 0.92 11.33
CA ALA A 140 -9.22 0.90 12.52
C ALA A 140 -9.34 -0.54 13.05
N LEU A 141 -9.05 -0.75 14.34
CA LEU A 141 -9.10 -2.07 14.97
C LEU A 141 -10.44 -2.29 15.67
N PHE A 142 -11.10 -3.42 15.37
CA PHE A 142 -12.38 -3.80 15.97
C PHE A 142 -12.31 -5.19 16.57
N GLU A 143 -12.94 -5.37 17.74
CA GLU A 143 -13.25 -6.70 18.28
C GLU A 143 -14.25 -7.40 17.37
N THR A 144 -14.06 -8.69 17.16
CA THR A 144 -14.95 -9.54 16.37
C THR A 144 -15.03 -10.93 16.99
N GLN A 145 -16.08 -11.67 16.67
CA GLN A 145 -16.21 -13.05 17.09
C GLN A 145 -15.76 -13.96 15.94
N PRO A 146 -14.93 -14.99 16.21
CA PRO A 146 -14.68 -16.02 15.21
C PRO A 146 -16.02 -16.69 14.85
N GLN A 147 -16.30 -16.82 13.55
CA GLN A 147 -17.48 -17.54 13.05
C GLN A 147 -17.28 -19.05 13.11
#